data_AF-A0A3B8P3C4-F1
#
_entry.id   AF-A0A3B8P3C4-F1
#
_cell.length_a   1.000
_cell.length_b   1.000
_cell.length_c   1.000
_cell.angle_alpha   90.00
_cell.angle_beta   90.00
_cell.angle_gamma   90.00
#
_symmetry.space_group_name_H-M   'P 1'
#
loop_
_entity.id
_entity.type
_entity.pdbx_description
1 polymer ?
#
loop_
_entity_poly.entity_id
_entity_poly.type
_entity_poly.pdbx_seq_one_letter_code
_entity_poly.pdbx_strand_id
1 'polypeptide(L)'
;MASTQLSDIFVADYYGTLEPVNSPEKTAVYESGIITRSATLDNIAKNGQGTSEISYWQDLDADEAPNISNDDPDDLGAVGKAEQGSMRARTLYLNKGYGVSDLTAELANAEPMQHIRNRFGTYWTRQW
;
A
#
# COMPACT_ATOMS: atom_id res chain seq x y z
N MET A 1 -70.93 16.09 -11.44
CA MET A 1 -69.79 16.84 -12.01
C MET A 1 -68.62 15.88 -12.09
N ALA A 2 -67.98 15.77 -13.24
CA ALA A 2 -66.76 14.97 -13.37
C ALA A 2 -65.63 15.72 -12.62
N SER A 3 -65.01 15.04 -11.65
CA SER A 3 -63.87 15.55 -10.89
C SER A 3 -62.65 14.80 -11.36
N THR A 4 -61.57 15.50 -11.70
CA THR A 4 -60.27 14.91 -11.98
C THR A 4 -59.83 14.03 -10.80
N GLN A 5 -59.46 12.79 -11.07
CA GLN A 5 -58.96 11.82 -10.10
C GLN A 5 -57.46 11.61 -10.29
N LEU A 6 -56.79 11.03 -9.29
CA LEU A 6 -55.35 10.76 -9.34
C LEU A 6 -54.97 9.83 -10.53
N SER A 7 -55.92 9.02 -11.02
CA SER A 7 -55.79 8.22 -12.24
C SER A 7 -55.72 9.03 -13.53
N ASP A 8 -56.19 10.28 -13.51
CA ASP A 8 -56.26 11.16 -14.69
C ASP A 8 -55.00 12.05 -14.81
N ILE A 9 -54.04 11.88 -13.88
CA ILE A 9 -52.83 12.69 -13.77
C ILE A 9 -51.62 11.79 -14.03
N PHE A 10 -50.76 12.18 -14.96
CA PHE A 10 -49.51 11.47 -15.24
C PHE A 10 -48.52 11.70 -14.08
N VAL A 11 -48.29 10.67 -13.28
CA VAL A 11 -47.29 10.70 -12.19
C VAL A 11 -45.95 10.33 -12.79
N ALA A 12 -45.08 11.33 -12.98
CA ALA A 12 -43.70 11.10 -13.41
C ALA A 12 -42.85 10.64 -12.22
N ASP A 13 -42.04 9.60 -12.41
CA ASP A 13 -41.04 9.18 -11.44
C ASP A 13 -39.95 10.26 -11.32
N TYR A 14 -39.80 10.82 -10.12
CA TYR A 14 -38.71 11.74 -9.82
C TYR A 14 -37.43 10.95 -9.58
N TYR A 15 -36.53 10.96 -10.57
CA TYR A 15 -35.17 10.46 -10.40
C TYR A 15 -34.31 11.57 -9.78
N GLY A 16 -34.11 11.49 -8.46
CA GLY A 16 -33.22 12.39 -7.73
C GLY A 16 -31.76 12.22 -8.15
N THR A 17 -30.93 13.20 -7.82
CA THR A 17 -29.48 13.15 -8.04
C THR A 17 -28.87 11.94 -7.32
N LEU A 18 -27.98 11.22 -8.01
CA LEU A 18 -27.28 10.08 -7.45
C LEU A 18 -26.22 10.56 -6.45
N GLU A 19 -26.54 10.50 -5.15
CA GLU A 19 -25.58 10.81 -4.10
C GLU A 19 -24.48 9.73 -4.01
N PRO A 20 -23.21 10.13 -3.96
CA PRO A 20 -22.10 9.19 -3.99
C PRO A 20 -21.91 8.54 -2.61
N VAL A 21 -22.13 7.23 -2.48
CA VAL A 21 -21.95 6.49 -1.21
C VAL A 21 -20.45 6.24 -0.92
N ASN A 22 -19.91 6.89 0.10
CA ASN A 22 -18.51 6.68 0.52
C ASN A 22 -18.40 5.40 1.37
N SER A 23 -17.39 4.55 1.10
CA SER A 23 -17.06 3.46 2.03
C SER A 23 -16.49 4.06 3.33
N PRO A 24 -16.99 3.65 4.52
CA PRO A 24 -16.60 4.20 5.82
C PRO A 24 -15.26 3.68 6.35
N GLU A 25 -14.48 2.96 5.54
CA GLU A 25 -13.19 2.39 5.95
C GLU A 25 -12.15 3.48 6.27
N LYS A 26 -11.67 3.48 7.52
CA LYS A 26 -10.49 4.24 7.95
C LYS A 26 -9.22 3.46 7.63
N THR A 27 -8.24 4.14 7.06
CA THR A 27 -6.91 3.60 6.74
C THR A 27 -5.99 3.60 7.98
N ALA A 28 -6.45 2.94 9.05
CA ALA A 28 -5.76 2.94 10.35
C ALA A 28 -4.36 2.30 10.29
N VAL A 29 -4.12 1.36 9.37
CA VAL A 29 -2.81 0.70 9.23
C VAL A 29 -1.73 1.67 8.74
N TYR A 30 -2.06 2.52 7.77
CA TYR A 30 -1.12 3.52 7.28
C TYR A 30 -0.77 4.56 8.35
N GLU A 31 -1.77 4.95 9.16
CA GLU A 31 -1.61 5.91 10.26
C GLU A 31 -0.93 5.31 11.50
N SER A 32 -0.90 3.98 11.63
CA SER A 32 -0.37 3.29 12.82
C SER A 32 1.16 3.32 12.97
N GLY A 33 1.88 3.82 11.96
CA GLY A 33 3.35 3.87 11.98
C GLY A 33 4.05 2.53 11.72
N ILE A 34 3.30 1.45 11.49
CA ILE A 34 3.84 0.16 11.02
C ILE A 34 4.59 0.35 9.69
N ILE A 35 4.11 1.26 8.85
CA ILE A 35 4.75 1.65 7.60
C ILE A 35 5.65 2.85 7.90
N THR A 36 6.97 2.63 7.89
CA THR A 36 7.96 3.70 8.05
C THR A 36 8.82 3.81 6.80
N ARG A 37 9.19 5.05 6.48
CA ARG A 37 10.06 5.35 5.35
C ARG A 37 11.52 5.20 5.76
N SER A 38 12.26 4.38 5.02
CA SER A 38 13.69 4.18 5.21
C SER A 38 14.48 4.70 4.01
N ALA A 39 15.55 5.47 4.26
CA ALA A 39 16.42 6.01 3.21
C ALA A 39 17.09 4.91 2.38
N THR A 40 17.38 3.75 2.97
CA THR A 40 17.94 2.59 2.27
C THR A 40 16.93 2.00 1.29
N LEU A 41 15.65 1.87 1.70
CA LEU A 41 14.59 1.39 0.84
C LEU A 41 14.27 2.39 -0.29
N ASP A 42 14.36 3.70 -0.02
CA ASP A 42 14.22 4.74 -1.06
C ASP A 42 15.28 4.61 -2.16
N ASN A 43 16.54 4.32 -1.79
CA ASN A 43 17.60 4.11 -2.75
C ASN A 43 17.40 2.84 -3.58
N ILE A 44 16.87 1.78 -2.96
CA ILE A 44 16.51 0.54 -3.66
C ILE A 44 15.36 0.79 -4.64
N ALA A 45 14.34 1.54 -4.24
CA ALA A 45 13.21 1.88 -5.10
C ALA A 45 13.61 2.75 -6.31
N LYS A 46 14.64 3.61 -6.17
CA LYS A 46 15.15 4.47 -7.25
C LYS A 46 16.01 3.72 -8.26
N ASN A 47 16.81 2.76 -7.82
CA ASN A 47 17.86 2.14 -8.64
C ASN A 47 17.58 0.67 -8.99
N GLY A 48 16.68 0.00 -8.28
CA GLY A 48 16.41 -1.42 -8.41
C GLY A 48 15.05 -1.71 -9.06
N GLN A 49 15.06 -2.64 -10.01
CA GLN A 49 13.84 -3.29 -10.53
C GLN A 49 13.71 -4.69 -9.91
N GLY A 50 12.53 -5.04 -9.40
CA GLY A 50 12.27 -6.38 -8.85
C GLY A 50 12.72 -6.55 -7.40
N THR A 51 13.36 -7.69 -7.09
CA THR A 51 13.80 -8.05 -5.74
C THR A 51 15.27 -7.65 -5.54
N SER A 52 15.59 -6.96 -4.46
CA SER A 52 16.94 -6.59 -4.06
C SER A 52 17.32 -7.28 -2.75
N GLU A 53 18.59 -7.65 -2.63
CA GLU A 53 19.14 -8.29 -1.44
C GLU A 53 20.07 -7.31 -0.72
N ILE A 54 19.86 -7.15 0.59
CA ILE A 54 20.63 -6.27 1.47
C ILE A 54 21.40 -7.19 2.43
N SER A 55 22.72 -7.26 2.26
CA SER A 55 23.59 -7.99 3.18
C SER A 55 23.96 -7.15 4.39
N TYR A 56 24.10 -7.78 5.55
CA TYR A 56 24.55 -7.15 6.78
C TYR A 56 25.44 -8.12 7.57
N TRP A 57 26.33 -7.57 8.38
CA TRP A 57 27.12 -8.36 9.32
C TRP A 57 26.32 -8.60 10.60
N GLN A 58 26.34 -9.83 11.08
CA GLN A 58 25.86 -10.17 12.42
C GLN A 58 26.83 -9.61 13.46
N ASP A 59 26.35 -9.44 14.68
CA ASP A 59 27.22 -9.15 15.80
C ASP A 59 28.10 -10.38 16.13
N LEU A 60 29.17 -10.15 16.88
CA LEU A 60 30.03 -11.23 17.38
C LEU A 60 29.27 -12.06 18.42
N ASP A 61 29.57 -13.36 18.49
CA ASP A 61 28.96 -14.23 19.48
C ASP A 61 29.44 -13.84 20.88
N ALA A 62 28.52 -13.36 21.72
CA ALA A 62 28.81 -12.91 23.07
C ALA A 62 28.99 -14.06 24.06
N ASP A 63 28.57 -15.28 23.69
CA ASP A 63 28.74 -16.48 24.50
C ASP A 63 30.08 -17.18 24.21
N GLU A 64 30.84 -16.73 23.20
CA GLU A 64 32.18 -17.24 22.91
C GLU A 64 33.15 -16.89 24.04
N ALA A 65 33.72 -17.92 24.67
CA ALA A 65 34.62 -17.74 25.80
C ALA A 65 35.93 -17.05 25.36
N PRO A 66 36.42 -16.04 26.11
CA PRO A 66 37.70 -15.42 25.81
C PRO A 66 38.84 -16.43 26.03
N ASN A 67 39.87 -16.33 25.21
CA ASN A 67 41.08 -17.13 25.39
C ASN A 67 41.79 -16.77 26.70
N ILE A 68 42.21 -17.78 27.47
CA ILE A 68 43.04 -17.59 28.66
C ILE A 68 44.50 -17.57 28.21
N SER A 69 45.22 -16.48 28.48
CA SER A 69 46.63 -16.37 28.14
C SER A 69 47.50 -17.26 29.04
N ASN A 70 48.42 -18.02 28.44
CA ASN A 70 49.46 -18.77 29.13
C ASN A 70 50.80 -18.66 28.36
N ASP A 71 51.85 -19.27 28.90
CA ASP A 71 53.22 -19.26 28.38
C ASP A 71 53.58 -20.54 27.61
N ASP A 72 52.60 -21.43 27.34
CA ASP A 72 52.80 -22.62 26.53
C ASP A 72 52.84 -22.23 25.03
N PRO A 73 53.98 -22.41 24.34
CA PRO A 73 54.11 -22.01 22.94
C PRO A 73 53.25 -22.84 21.98
N ASP A 74 52.75 -24.00 22.40
CA ASP A 74 51.91 -24.88 21.58
C ASP A 74 50.39 -24.67 21.81
N ASP A 75 49.99 -23.89 22.84
CA ASP A 75 48.59 -23.55 23.09
C ASP A 75 48.15 -22.33 22.26
N LEU A 76 47.52 -22.60 21.11
CA LEU A 76 46.99 -21.59 20.21
C LEU A 76 45.53 -21.28 20.56
N GLY A 77 45.27 -20.02 20.96
CA GLY A 77 43.93 -19.56 21.27
C GLY A 77 42.94 -19.75 20.12
N ALA A 78 41.69 -20.09 20.46
CA ALA A 78 40.63 -20.24 19.48
C ALA A 78 40.33 -18.89 18.79
N VAL A 79 40.12 -18.93 17.48
CA VAL A 79 39.79 -17.74 16.69
C VAL A 79 38.30 -17.78 16.36
N GLY A 80 37.57 -16.77 16.85
CA GLY A 80 36.17 -16.57 16.53
C GLY A 80 35.93 -16.15 15.08
N LYS A 81 34.66 -16.16 14.66
CA LYS A 81 34.25 -15.76 13.29
C LYS A 81 33.09 -14.77 13.33
N ALA A 82 33.04 -13.91 12.32
CA ALA A 82 31.87 -13.06 12.03
C ALA A 82 31.07 -13.66 10.87
N GLU A 83 29.74 -13.56 10.95
CA GLU A 83 28.84 -14.09 9.92
C GLU A 83 28.06 -12.95 9.23
N GLN A 84 27.65 -13.18 7.98
CA GLN A 84 26.75 -12.27 7.28
C GLN A 84 25.37 -12.89 7.14
N GLY A 85 24.35 -12.05 7.35
CA GLY A 85 22.97 -12.34 6.98
C GLY A 85 22.55 -11.56 5.74
N SER A 86 21.40 -11.92 5.16
CA SER A 86 20.78 -11.15 4.09
C SER A 86 19.29 -10.90 4.34
N MET A 87 18.81 -9.76 3.85
CA MET A 87 17.41 -9.37 3.82
C MET A 87 16.98 -9.16 2.37
N ARG A 88 15.73 -9.46 2.04
CA ARG A 88 15.18 -9.24 0.69
C ARG A 88 14.11 -8.16 0.70
N ALA A 89 14.23 -7.20 -0.20
CA ALA A 89 13.25 -6.16 -0.46
C ALA A 89 12.72 -6.29 -1.89
N ARG A 90 11.50 -5.83 -2.18
CA ARG A 90 10.93 -5.86 -3.54
C ARG A 90 10.28 -4.53 -3.89
N THR A 91 10.60 -4.02 -5.08
CA THR A 91 9.96 -2.83 -5.66
C THR A 91 8.79 -3.26 -6.55
N LEU A 92 7.62 -2.68 -6.32
CA LEU A 92 6.40 -2.91 -7.11
C LEU A 92 5.94 -1.60 -7.76
N TYR A 93 5.55 -1.67 -9.04
CA TYR A 93 4.93 -0.57 -9.77
C TYR A 93 3.46 -0.90 -9.97
N LEU A 94 2.57 -0.07 -9.43
CA LEU A 94 1.12 -0.29 -9.48
C LEU A 94 0.47 0.73 -10.42
N ASN A 95 -0.52 0.28 -11.20
CA ASN A 95 -1.36 1.15 -12.03
C ASN A 95 -2.82 0.69 -12.00
N LYS A 96 -3.73 1.63 -12.31
CA LYS A 96 -5.16 1.32 -12.48
C LYS A 96 -5.80 2.35 -13.39
N GLY A 97 -6.39 1.88 -14.50
CA GLY A 97 -7.21 2.69 -15.40
C GLY A 97 -8.70 2.53 -15.10
N TYR A 98 -9.46 3.63 -15.26
CA TYR A 98 -10.91 3.66 -15.26
C TYR A 98 -11.38 4.37 -16.52
N GLY A 99 -12.54 3.97 -17.05
CA GLY A 99 -13.11 4.54 -18.27
C GLY A 99 -14.63 4.64 -18.18
N VAL A 100 -15.21 5.50 -19.01
CA VAL A 100 -16.65 5.73 -19.12
C VAL A 100 -16.99 5.81 -20.61
N SER A 101 -18.06 5.16 -21.04
CA SER A 101 -18.59 5.26 -22.39
C SER A 101 -19.46 6.52 -22.56
N ASP A 102 -19.38 7.12 -23.74
CA ASP A 102 -20.06 8.39 -24.07
C ASP A 102 -21.58 8.30 -23.91
N LEU A 103 -22.21 7.28 -24.52
CA LEU A 103 -23.65 7.01 -24.38
C LEU A 103 -24.10 6.81 -22.92
N THR A 104 -23.21 6.32 -22.06
CA THR A 104 -23.51 6.12 -20.64
C THR A 104 -23.42 7.43 -19.86
N ALA A 105 -22.52 8.34 -20.24
CA ALA A 105 -22.46 9.68 -19.68
C ALA A 105 -23.72 10.48 -20.08
N GLU A 106 -24.17 10.35 -21.33
CA GLU A 106 -25.39 11.02 -21.80
C GLU A 106 -26.67 10.50 -21.15
N LEU A 107 -26.78 9.18 -20.93
CA LEU A 107 -27.95 8.57 -20.31
C LEU A 107 -27.96 8.75 -18.78
N ALA A 108 -26.80 8.98 -18.18
CA ALA A 108 -26.70 9.24 -16.75
C ALA A 108 -27.13 10.68 -16.46
N ASN A 109 -28.01 10.86 -15.47
CA ASN A 109 -28.34 12.18 -14.91
C ASN A 109 -27.18 12.79 -14.08
N ALA A 110 -25.93 12.33 -14.28
CA ALA A 110 -24.74 12.75 -13.57
C ALA A 110 -23.48 12.38 -14.37
N GLU A 111 -22.39 13.15 -14.19
CA GLU A 111 -21.09 12.92 -14.83
C GLU A 111 -20.28 11.78 -14.17
N PRO A 112 -20.22 10.56 -14.74
CA PRO A 112 -19.58 9.42 -14.07
C PRO A 112 -18.06 9.57 -13.99
N MET A 113 -17.46 10.29 -14.94
CA MET A 113 -16.02 10.56 -14.94
C MET A 113 -15.62 11.50 -13.78
N GLN A 114 -16.48 12.48 -13.46
CA GLN A 114 -16.26 13.35 -12.30
C GLN A 114 -16.35 12.57 -10.99
N HIS A 115 -17.27 11.61 -10.89
CA HIS A 115 -17.39 10.73 -9.73
C HIS A 115 -16.12 9.88 -9.52
N ILE A 116 -15.59 9.28 -10.60
CA ILE A 116 -14.34 8.51 -10.55
C ILE A 116 -13.18 9.39 -10.10
N ARG A 117 -13.03 10.58 -10.70
CA ARG A 117 -11.96 11.53 -10.36
C ARG A 117 -11.97 11.91 -8.88
N ASN A 118 -13.13 12.19 -8.32
CA ASN A 118 -13.27 12.58 -6.92
C ASN A 118 -12.85 11.48 -5.93
N ARG A 119 -12.85 10.21 -6.38
CA ARG A 119 -12.58 9.03 -5.53
C ARG A 119 -11.27 8.34 -5.80
N PHE A 120 -10.65 8.61 -6.95
CA PHE A 120 -9.42 7.96 -7.35
C PHE A 120 -8.26 8.24 -6.39
N GLY A 121 -8.21 9.44 -5.79
CA GLY A 121 -7.25 9.75 -4.73
C GLY A 121 -7.42 8.85 -3.51
N THR A 122 -8.63 8.77 -2.97
CA THR A 122 -8.98 7.91 -1.82
C THR A 122 -8.84 6.41 -2.12
N TYR A 123 -8.95 5.99 -3.38
CA TYR A 123 -8.65 4.62 -3.76
C TYR A 123 -7.19 4.25 -3.43
N TRP A 124 -6.24 5.10 -3.79
CA TRP A 124 -4.81 4.84 -3.54
C TRP A 124 -4.43 4.92 -2.07
N THR A 125 -5.15 5.69 -1.25
CA THR A 125 -4.89 5.68 0.21
C THR A 125 -5.21 4.33 0.86
N ARG A 126 -5.98 3.47 0.17
CA ARG A 126 -6.37 2.13 0.62
C ARG A 126 -5.51 1.01 0.01
N GLN A 127 -4.66 1.31 -0.97
CA GLN A 127 -3.78 0.33 -1.60
C GLN A 127 -2.38 0.48 -0.99
N TRP A 128 -2.07 -0.34 0.01
CA TRP A 128 -0.77 -0.40 0.69
C TRP A 128 -0.29 -1.85 0.79
#